data_AF-A0A965DQK8-F1
#
_entry.id   AF-A0A965DQK8-F1
#
_cell.length_a   1.000
_cell.length_b   1.000
_cell.length_c   1.000
_cell.angle_alpha   90.00
_cell.angle_beta   90.00
_cell.angle_gamma   90.00
#
_symmetry.space_group_name_H-M   'P 1'
#
loop_
_entity.id
_entity.type
_entity.pdbx_description
1 polymer ?
#
loop_
_entity_poly.entity_id
_entity_poly.type
_entity_poly.pdbx_seq_one_letter_code
_entity_poly.pdbx_strand_id
1 'polypeptide(L)'
;MKKIPFLMAAALLQLFCWSNAQTFVSGGIYQNTTWTLANSPYQVNGSVVVFPGVTLTVEPGVTLLINNTSAQDLYIETRGTLNLVGTNQAPIIVRTMMDTTNIGWEGFKCTSTQGGILNADYFHVSNALTPFAYETGLPLYQYTDCRFSHCGQAITVANEVILNNCQFRGNEVGVYGWSYFNVNNCYFKDNNTAIFAYSTAFTLTNSTFIENASGVVFASGLFDSMYIADCIFQNNLSGISGPNNGLIENCTLLDNAVGIQGSYDCQIKNNVIEYNELGVDISVHTELTNNQINSNMGGVRISDISSSANAPTVQDNEICSNINFNVDNNTNVNYSLLTNCFCGVDSATIEQYLIDGYDDITKGLINYQIFDSSCNNVFQTVLKFNESAGLDASEINLTCSNPFSNELVFHAEKDFEVSEIILIDALGKMYHLVANQSNVFEVGNLPKGMYILLSVNQHSIQRTLIKI
;
A
#
# COMPACT_ATOMS: atom_id res chain seq x y z
N MET A 1 -3.46 92.20 9.09
CA MET A 1 -3.64 90.92 8.37
C MET A 1 -2.87 89.83 9.09
N LYS A 2 -3.53 88.69 9.33
CA LYS A 2 -3.05 87.34 9.68
C LYS A 2 -2.48 87.09 11.10
N LYS A 3 -3.27 86.28 11.81
CA LYS A 3 -2.92 85.38 12.92
C LYS A 3 -1.86 84.35 12.47
N ILE A 4 -1.04 83.83 13.38
CA ILE A 4 -0.99 82.40 13.80
C ILE A 4 0.11 82.21 14.88
N PRO A 5 -0.17 81.48 15.99
CA PRO A 5 0.73 81.24 17.11
C PRO A 5 1.34 79.82 17.15
N PHE A 6 2.35 79.65 18.02
CA PHE A 6 2.73 78.47 18.84
C PHE A 6 2.45 77.05 18.32
N LEU A 7 3.51 76.22 18.20
CA LEU A 7 3.45 74.79 18.55
C LEU A 7 4.86 74.21 18.75
N MET A 8 5.22 73.98 20.02
CA MET A 8 6.23 73.00 20.43
C MET A 8 5.74 71.61 20.01
N ALA A 9 6.51 70.90 19.20
CA ALA A 9 6.31 69.48 18.95
C ALA A 9 7.40 68.69 19.71
N ALA A 10 7.05 68.20 20.89
CA ALA A 10 7.79 67.13 21.55
C ALA A 10 7.41 65.82 20.86
N ALA A 11 8.27 65.34 19.96
CA ALA A 11 8.14 64.01 19.37
C ALA A 11 8.68 62.98 20.36
N LEU A 12 7.80 62.41 21.18
CA LEU A 12 8.09 61.25 22.00
C LEU A 12 8.10 60.01 21.09
N LEU A 13 9.29 59.54 20.72
CA LEU A 13 9.47 58.30 19.98
C LEU A 13 9.22 57.13 20.96
N GLN A 14 8.01 56.56 20.94
CA GLN A 14 7.71 55.33 21.66
C GLN A 14 8.42 54.16 20.97
N LEU A 15 9.59 53.80 21.49
CA LEU A 15 10.24 52.52 21.23
C LEU A 15 9.36 51.41 21.83
N PHE A 16 8.53 50.78 21.00
CA PHE A 16 7.96 49.48 21.33
C PHE A 16 9.09 48.45 21.31
N CYS A 17 9.71 48.21 22.46
CA CYS A 17 10.47 46.98 22.69
C CYS A 17 9.46 45.84 22.71
N TRP A 18 9.38 45.10 21.61
CA TRP A 18 8.75 43.79 21.60
C TRP A 18 9.66 42.84 22.39
N SER A 19 9.47 42.78 23.71
CA SER A 19 10.04 41.68 24.49
C SER A 19 9.15 40.46 24.29
N ASN A 20 9.59 39.48 23.49
CA ASN A 20 9.01 38.14 23.57
C ASN A 20 9.50 37.51 24.87
N ALA A 21 8.76 37.74 25.95
CA ALA A 21 9.01 37.07 27.22
C ALA A 21 8.51 35.63 27.10
N GLN A 22 9.42 34.67 27.05
CA GLN A 22 9.07 33.25 27.16
C GLN A 22 8.29 33.01 28.46
N THR A 23 7.16 32.31 28.36
CA THR A 23 6.35 31.97 29.53
C THR A 23 6.81 30.63 30.09
N PHE A 24 7.45 30.61 31.26
CA PHE A 24 7.88 29.37 31.89
C PHE A 24 6.70 28.65 32.55
N VAL A 25 6.57 27.34 32.31
CA VAL A 25 5.52 26.49 32.89
C VAL A 25 6.08 25.20 33.45
N SER A 26 5.49 24.74 34.54
CA SER A 26 5.77 23.47 35.23
C SER A 26 4.73 23.24 36.34
N GLY A 27 4.55 22.00 36.79
CA GLY A 27 3.71 21.67 37.94
C GLY A 27 2.22 21.53 37.60
N GLY A 28 1.38 21.63 38.63
CA GLY A 28 -0.07 21.41 38.49
C GLY A 28 -0.83 22.62 37.95
N ILE A 29 -1.81 22.37 37.09
CA ILE A 29 -2.83 23.32 36.66
C ILE A 29 -4.14 22.98 37.39
N TYR A 30 -4.53 23.85 38.33
CA TYR A 30 -5.63 23.62 39.27
C TYR A 30 -6.92 24.39 38.93
N GLN A 31 -6.90 25.21 37.90
CA GLN A 31 -8.05 25.98 37.41
C GLN A 31 -7.98 26.12 35.90
N ASN A 32 -9.13 26.37 35.26
CA ASN A 32 -9.19 26.51 33.81
C ASN A 32 -8.19 27.56 33.34
N THR A 33 -7.34 27.17 32.40
CA THR A 33 -6.20 27.96 31.95
C THR A 33 -6.15 27.95 30.43
N THR A 34 -5.82 29.09 29.85
CA THR A 34 -5.58 29.21 28.41
C THR A 34 -4.12 29.60 28.18
N TRP A 35 -3.41 28.79 27.39
CA TRP A 35 -2.12 29.16 26.85
C TRP A 35 -2.33 29.92 25.55
N THR A 36 -2.09 31.23 25.59
CA THR A 36 -2.45 32.15 24.51
C THR A 36 -1.29 32.37 23.55
N LEU A 37 -1.60 32.63 22.28
CA LEU A 37 -0.58 32.93 21.27
C LEU A 37 0.27 34.14 21.66
N ALA A 38 -0.34 35.15 22.29
CA ALA A 38 0.34 36.37 22.74
C ALA A 38 1.45 36.12 23.79
N ASN A 39 1.37 35.00 24.51
CA ASN A 39 2.34 34.60 25.53
C ASN A 39 3.29 33.49 25.05
N SER A 40 3.18 33.11 23.77
CA SER A 40 4.06 32.12 23.13
C SER A 40 5.46 32.69 22.88
N PRO A 41 6.54 31.90 23.01
CA PRO A 41 6.56 30.48 23.34
C PRO A 41 6.34 30.21 24.84
N TYR A 42 5.72 29.06 25.12
CA TYR A 42 5.66 28.48 26.46
C TYR A 42 6.83 27.52 26.64
N GLN A 43 7.71 27.77 27.61
CA GLN A 43 8.84 26.91 27.91
C GLN A 43 8.50 25.96 29.06
N VAL A 44 8.47 24.67 28.78
CA VAL A 44 8.16 23.60 29.74
C VAL A 44 9.43 23.21 30.48
N ASN A 45 9.63 23.75 31.69
CA ASN A 45 10.82 23.55 32.52
C ASN A 45 10.71 22.42 33.54
N GLY A 46 9.56 21.76 33.58
CA GLY A 46 9.25 20.61 34.42
C GLY A 46 7.92 20.04 33.95
N SER A 47 7.62 18.80 34.34
CA SER A 47 6.37 18.16 33.93
C SER A 47 5.15 19.00 34.34
N VAL A 48 4.15 19.04 33.46
CA VAL A 48 2.90 19.77 33.67
C VAL A 48 1.77 18.76 33.87
N VAL A 49 0.88 19.00 34.84
CA VAL A 49 -0.26 18.12 35.11
C VAL A 49 -1.55 18.92 35.18
N VAL A 50 -2.49 18.66 34.28
CA VAL A 50 -3.85 19.22 34.33
C VAL A 50 -4.68 18.38 35.31
N PHE A 51 -5.17 18.99 36.40
CA PHE A 51 -5.89 18.27 37.45
C PHE A 51 -7.33 17.89 37.03
N PRO A 52 -7.96 16.90 37.72
CA PRO A 52 -9.33 16.49 37.44
C PRO A 52 -10.33 17.65 37.42
N GLY A 53 -11.23 17.66 36.44
CA GLY A 53 -12.27 18.68 36.27
C GLY A 53 -11.78 20.05 35.75
N VAL A 54 -10.48 20.18 35.46
CA VAL A 54 -9.86 21.41 34.94
C VAL A 54 -9.57 21.28 33.45
N THR A 55 -9.70 22.37 32.70
CA THR A 55 -9.32 22.45 31.28
C THR A 55 -8.07 23.30 31.08
N LEU A 56 -7.08 22.76 30.36
CA LEU A 56 -6.04 23.53 29.69
C LEU A 56 -6.38 23.63 28.20
N THR A 57 -6.56 24.84 27.69
CA THR A 57 -6.70 25.12 26.25
C THR A 57 -5.45 25.78 25.72
N VAL A 58 -4.84 25.21 24.69
CA VAL A 58 -3.72 25.80 23.96
C VAL A 58 -4.27 26.44 22.68
N GLU A 59 -4.08 27.74 22.50
CA GLU A 59 -4.56 28.44 21.31
C GLU A 59 -3.81 28.00 20.04
N PRO A 60 -4.46 28.03 18.86
CA PRO A 60 -3.79 27.82 17.58
C PRO A 60 -2.54 28.71 17.40
N GLY A 61 -1.50 28.16 16.76
CA GLY A 61 -0.23 28.85 16.51
C GLY A 61 0.74 28.90 17.71
N VAL A 62 0.31 28.47 18.90
CA VAL A 62 1.20 28.44 20.07
C VAL A 62 2.37 27.47 19.83
N THR A 63 3.57 27.93 20.17
CA THR A 63 4.77 27.09 20.31
C THR A 63 5.00 26.69 21.78
N LEU A 64 5.16 25.39 22.01
CA LEU A 64 5.64 24.78 23.25
C LEU A 64 7.10 24.33 23.07
N LEU A 65 7.97 24.82 23.95
CA LEU A 65 9.40 24.50 23.97
C LEU A 65 9.71 23.60 25.16
N ILE A 66 9.99 22.33 24.89
CA ILE A 66 10.32 21.36 25.93
C ILE A 66 11.78 21.51 26.32
N ASN A 67 12.04 21.79 27.61
CA ASN A 67 13.40 21.98 28.10
C ASN A 67 14.13 20.65 28.31
N ASN A 68 14.71 20.15 27.24
CA ASN A 68 15.48 18.90 27.21
C ASN A 68 16.96 19.06 27.60
N THR A 69 17.39 20.22 28.14
CA THR A 69 18.81 20.43 28.51
C THR A 69 19.17 19.77 29.83
N SER A 70 18.19 19.58 30.70
CA SER A 70 18.39 19.17 32.09
C SER A 70 17.75 17.81 32.41
N ALA A 71 16.75 17.40 31.61
CA ALA A 71 15.92 16.22 31.84
C ALA A 71 15.32 15.75 30.50
N GLN A 72 15.31 14.44 30.25
CA GLN A 72 14.68 13.83 29.07
C GLN A 72 13.34 13.15 29.39
N ASP A 73 12.95 13.12 30.66
CA ASP A 73 11.76 12.46 31.19
C ASP A 73 10.57 13.43 31.37
N LEU A 74 10.65 14.64 30.79
CA LEU A 74 9.57 15.62 30.87
C LEU A 74 8.32 15.13 30.12
N TYR A 75 7.16 15.38 30.71
CA TYR A 75 5.86 15.04 30.14
C TYR A 75 4.80 16.10 30.44
N ILE A 76 3.73 16.10 29.65
CA ILE A 76 2.52 16.86 29.94
C ILE A 76 1.38 15.87 30.16
N GLU A 77 0.91 15.76 31.39
CA GLU A 77 -0.17 14.85 31.77
C GLU A 77 -1.51 15.60 31.87
N THR A 78 -2.58 14.97 31.40
CA THR A 78 -3.95 15.41 31.66
C THR A 78 -4.74 14.37 32.45
N ARG A 79 -5.25 14.80 33.60
CA ARG A 79 -6.29 14.13 34.40
C ARG A 79 -7.62 14.89 34.32
N GLY A 80 -7.61 16.09 33.73
CA GLY A 80 -8.77 16.87 33.34
C GLY A 80 -8.91 16.89 31.81
N THR A 81 -9.05 18.05 31.20
CA THR A 81 -9.13 18.20 29.74
C THR A 81 -7.94 18.99 29.20
N LEU A 82 -7.29 18.46 28.17
CA LEU A 82 -6.26 19.16 27.39
C LEU A 82 -6.76 19.32 25.95
N ASN A 83 -6.86 20.57 25.50
CA ASN A 83 -7.19 20.91 24.11
C ASN A 83 -5.95 21.45 23.41
N LEU A 84 -5.45 20.70 22.42
CA LEU A 84 -4.31 21.00 21.57
C LEU A 84 -4.74 20.99 20.09
N VAL A 85 -5.69 21.84 19.74
CA VAL A 85 -6.30 21.88 18.40
C VAL A 85 -5.87 23.16 17.70
N GLY A 86 -4.99 23.04 16.71
CA GLY A 86 -4.55 24.16 15.87
C GLY A 86 -5.46 24.39 14.66
N THR A 87 -4.91 25.03 13.64
CA THR A 87 -5.52 25.10 12.30
C THR A 87 -4.45 24.86 11.24
N ASN A 88 -4.86 24.58 9.99
CA ASN A 88 -3.92 24.45 8.86
C ASN A 88 -3.03 25.70 8.64
N GLN A 89 -3.52 26.89 8.98
CA GLN A 89 -2.76 28.15 8.89
C GLN A 89 -1.94 28.45 10.16
N ALA A 90 -2.34 27.89 11.30
CA ALA A 90 -1.72 28.14 12.60
C ALA A 90 -1.65 26.84 13.41
N PRO A 91 -0.80 25.88 13.00
CA PRO A 91 -0.64 24.64 13.74
C PRO A 91 0.01 24.91 15.10
N ILE A 92 -0.32 24.09 16.10
CA ILE A 92 0.39 24.12 17.39
C ILE A 92 1.74 23.42 17.21
N ILE A 93 2.83 24.08 17.61
CA ILE A 93 4.19 23.54 17.47
C ILE A 93 4.67 23.06 18.83
N VAL A 94 5.07 21.79 18.94
CA VAL A 94 5.68 21.21 20.15
C VAL A 94 7.03 20.63 19.75
N ARG A 95 8.11 21.19 20.31
CA ARG A 95 9.48 20.77 20.00
C ARG A 95 10.40 20.96 21.20
N THR A 96 11.56 20.31 21.17
CA THR A 96 12.60 20.55 22.16
C THR A 96 13.29 21.90 21.96
N MET A 97 13.88 22.42 23.04
CA MET A 97 14.72 23.63 22.98
C MET A 97 16.00 23.38 22.17
N MET A 98 16.67 22.26 22.47
CA MET A 98 17.81 21.77 21.71
C MET A 98 17.31 20.67 20.79
N ASP A 99 17.32 20.91 19.48
CA ASP A 99 17.03 19.89 18.48
C ASP A 99 18.24 18.96 18.37
N THR A 100 18.02 17.67 18.63
CA THR A 100 19.08 16.66 18.65
C THR A 100 18.79 15.50 17.70
N THR A 101 17.73 15.59 16.87
CA THR A 101 17.14 14.45 16.10
C THR A 101 16.80 13.20 16.92
N ASN A 102 17.06 13.22 18.24
CA ASN A 102 16.83 12.14 19.18
C ASN A 102 15.59 12.43 20.02
N ILE A 103 15.13 11.42 20.76
CA ILE A 103 14.13 11.59 21.81
C ILE A 103 14.66 12.58 22.85
N GLY A 104 13.85 13.58 23.16
CA GLY A 104 14.17 14.61 24.15
C GLY A 104 13.12 14.79 25.24
N TRP A 105 11.98 14.10 25.14
CA TRP A 105 10.92 14.10 26.14
C TRP A 105 9.95 12.93 25.95
N GLU A 106 9.11 12.67 26.94
CA GLU A 106 8.21 11.51 26.98
C GLU A 106 7.00 11.67 26.04
N GLY A 107 6.46 12.88 25.93
CA GLY A 107 5.22 13.18 25.22
C GLY A 107 4.06 13.60 26.15
N PHE A 108 2.85 13.56 25.60
CA PHE A 108 1.62 13.82 26.33
C PHE A 108 1.07 12.52 26.94
N LYS A 109 0.58 12.59 28.18
CA LYS A 109 0.01 11.45 28.93
C LYS A 109 -1.46 11.74 29.25
N CYS A 110 -2.37 10.89 28.82
CA CYS A 110 -3.80 11.00 29.10
C CYS A 110 -4.24 9.93 30.09
N THR A 111 -4.46 10.33 31.35
CA THR A 111 -4.82 9.44 32.47
C THR A 111 -6.35 9.38 32.59
N SER A 112 -6.99 8.58 31.73
CA SER A 112 -8.44 8.49 31.59
C SER A 112 -9.14 8.01 32.87
N THR A 113 -8.51 7.15 33.67
CA THR A 113 -9.05 6.67 34.96
C THR A 113 -9.21 7.78 36.00
N GLN A 114 -8.55 8.92 35.80
CA GLN A 114 -8.65 10.11 36.65
C GLN A 114 -9.49 11.23 36.02
N GLY A 115 -10.14 10.99 34.88
CA GLY A 115 -10.94 11.97 34.15
C GLY A 115 -10.23 12.64 32.96
N GLY A 116 -9.05 12.13 32.58
CA GLY A 116 -8.24 12.65 31.48
C GLY A 116 -8.96 12.57 30.13
N ILE A 117 -9.02 13.70 29.43
CA ILE A 117 -9.45 13.85 28.03
C ILE A 117 -8.38 14.66 27.32
N LEU A 118 -7.91 14.16 26.17
CA LEU A 118 -6.92 14.83 25.32
C LEU A 118 -7.44 14.93 23.90
N ASN A 119 -7.71 16.17 23.47
CA ASN A 119 -8.12 16.50 22.11
C ASN A 119 -6.93 17.13 21.39
N ALA A 120 -6.50 16.56 20.26
CA ALA A 120 -5.38 17.10 19.49
C ALA A 120 -5.60 16.94 17.98
N ASP A 121 -5.39 18.02 17.24
CA ASP A 121 -5.39 18.03 15.76
C ASP A 121 -4.66 19.28 15.25
N TYR A 122 -4.25 19.30 13.97
CA TYR A 122 -3.49 20.40 13.37
C TYR A 122 -2.26 20.83 14.20
N PHE A 123 -1.34 19.90 14.46
CA PHE A 123 -0.14 20.14 15.25
C PHE A 123 1.12 19.63 14.55
N HIS A 124 2.26 20.17 14.95
CA HIS A 124 3.58 19.60 14.67
C HIS A 124 4.24 19.22 16.00
N VAL A 125 4.46 17.93 16.24
CA VAL A 125 5.14 17.42 17.44
C VAL A 125 6.46 16.77 17.04
N SER A 126 7.53 17.09 17.77
CA SER A 126 8.84 16.46 17.55
C SER A 126 9.53 15.96 18.81
N ASN A 127 10.46 15.02 18.62
CA ASN A 127 11.40 14.52 19.64
C ASN A 127 10.72 13.86 20.86
N ALA A 128 9.46 13.46 20.74
CA ALA A 128 8.72 12.78 21.81
C ALA A 128 8.87 11.27 21.71
N LEU A 129 9.06 10.56 22.82
CA LEU A 129 9.05 9.09 22.85
C LEU A 129 7.72 8.56 22.31
N THR A 130 6.62 9.00 22.90
CA THR A 130 5.26 8.70 22.47
C THR A 130 4.45 10.00 22.50
N PRO A 131 4.26 10.68 21.36
CA PRO A 131 3.56 11.97 21.30
C PRO A 131 2.26 12.00 22.10
N PHE A 132 1.40 10.98 21.95
CA PHE A 132 0.17 10.85 22.73
C PHE A 132 0.05 9.44 23.31
N ALA A 133 0.37 9.32 24.61
CA ALA A 133 0.16 8.10 25.38
C ALA A 133 -1.20 8.14 26.09
N TYR A 134 -2.14 7.29 25.66
CA TYR A 134 -3.44 7.14 26.29
C TYR A 134 -3.43 5.94 27.24
N GLU A 135 -3.86 6.13 28.49
CA GLU A 135 -3.99 5.05 29.48
C GLU A 135 -4.97 3.97 29.02
N THR A 136 -6.07 4.38 28.38
CA THR A 136 -6.99 3.51 27.65
C THR A 136 -6.99 3.93 26.20
N GLY A 137 -6.70 2.99 25.29
CA GLY A 137 -6.68 3.26 23.86
C GLY A 137 -7.98 3.92 23.36
N LEU A 138 -7.85 4.85 22.41
CA LEU A 138 -9.00 5.52 21.83
C LEU A 138 -9.75 4.60 20.86
N PRO A 139 -11.07 4.74 20.74
CA PRO A 139 -11.81 4.08 19.67
C PRO A 139 -11.39 4.59 18.29
N LEU A 140 -11.02 5.87 18.19
CA LEU A 140 -10.62 6.54 16.95
C LEU A 140 -9.47 7.53 17.22
N TYR A 141 -8.42 7.41 16.42
CA TYR A 141 -7.31 8.35 16.32
C TYR A 141 -7.46 9.10 15.00
N GLN A 142 -7.84 10.38 15.05
CA GLN A 142 -8.10 11.16 13.84
C GLN A 142 -7.19 12.39 13.80
N TYR A 143 -6.41 12.51 12.73
CA TYR A 143 -5.47 13.63 12.54
C TYR A 143 -5.52 14.16 11.11
N THR A 144 -5.51 15.49 10.99
CA THR A 144 -5.54 16.25 9.74
C THR A 144 -4.42 17.28 9.75
N ASP A 145 -3.64 17.36 8.66
CA ASP A 145 -2.54 18.33 8.54
C ASP A 145 -1.51 18.27 9.68
N CYS A 146 -1.35 17.10 10.31
CA CYS A 146 -0.44 16.91 11.43
C CYS A 146 0.97 16.50 10.99
N ARG A 147 1.97 16.83 11.80
CA ARG A 147 3.35 16.38 11.62
C ARG A 147 3.91 15.73 12.87
N PHE A 148 4.49 14.56 12.70
CA PHE A 148 5.27 13.84 13.71
C PHE A 148 6.72 13.75 13.22
N SER A 149 7.69 14.14 14.04
CA SER A 149 9.09 14.09 13.62
C SER A 149 10.06 13.68 14.72
N HIS A 150 10.98 12.77 14.40
CA HIS A 150 11.97 12.27 15.36
C HIS A 150 11.34 11.70 16.64
N CYS A 151 10.17 11.08 16.50
CA CYS A 151 9.47 10.43 17.60
C CYS A 151 9.91 8.97 17.71
N GLY A 152 9.66 8.36 18.87
CA GLY A 152 9.75 6.92 19.02
C GLY A 152 8.61 6.27 18.23
N GLN A 153 7.51 5.98 18.92
CA GLN A 153 6.29 5.51 18.27
C GLN A 153 5.31 6.68 18.17
N ALA A 154 5.16 7.24 16.95
CA ALA A 154 4.40 8.48 16.76
C ALA A 154 2.88 8.28 17.02
N ILE A 155 2.28 7.19 16.53
CA ILE A 155 0.90 6.81 16.83
C ILE A 155 0.82 5.33 17.24
N THR A 156 0.11 5.08 18.34
CA THR A 156 -0.26 3.73 18.82
C THR A 156 -1.77 3.54 18.67
N VAL A 157 -2.20 2.92 17.59
CA VAL A 157 -3.61 2.70 17.25
C VAL A 157 -4.16 1.52 18.03
N ALA A 158 -5.21 1.75 18.82
CA ALA A 158 -5.89 0.67 19.55
C ALA A 158 -7.05 0.03 18.78
N ASN A 159 -7.72 0.77 17.89
CA ASN A 159 -8.87 0.29 17.15
C ASN A 159 -9.00 0.89 15.74
N GLU A 160 -9.07 2.22 15.62
CA GLU A 160 -9.22 2.86 14.31
C GLU A 160 -8.34 4.10 14.19
N VAL A 161 -7.70 4.29 13.04
CA VAL A 161 -6.96 5.50 12.70
C VAL A 161 -7.40 6.08 11.35
N ILE A 162 -7.62 7.39 11.34
CA ILE A 162 -7.90 8.17 10.13
C ILE A 162 -6.86 9.28 10.02
N LEU A 163 -6.02 9.21 8.99
CA LEU A 163 -4.95 10.18 8.71
C LEU A 163 -5.19 10.86 7.37
N ASN A 164 -5.26 12.19 7.39
CA ASN A 164 -5.38 12.99 6.18
C ASN A 164 -4.30 14.06 6.14
N ASN A 165 -3.55 14.13 5.04
CA ASN A 165 -2.50 15.14 4.84
C ASN A 165 -1.46 15.20 5.97
N CYS A 166 -1.18 14.05 6.60
CA CYS A 166 -0.24 13.97 7.72
C CYS A 166 1.18 13.64 7.26
N GLN A 167 2.17 14.03 8.06
CA GLN A 167 3.58 13.80 7.77
C GLN A 167 4.29 13.10 8.93
N PHE A 168 5.06 12.05 8.60
CA PHE A 168 5.84 11.26 9.55
C PHE A 168 7.30 11.25 9.09
N ARG A 169 8.20 11.91 9.83
CA ARG A 169 9.58 12.12 9.41
C ARG A 169 10.60 11.67 10.46
N GLY A 170 11.49 10.74 10.11
CA GLY A 170 12.59 10.37 10.99
C GLY A 170 12.15 9.68 12.28
N ASN A 171 10.98 9.04 12.31
CA ASN A 171 10.49 8.34 13.50
C ASN A 171 11.04 6.92 13.55
N GLU A 172 11.16 6.36 14.76
CA GLU A 172 11.43 4.93 14.91
C GLU A 172 10.24 4.12 14.32
N VAL A 173 9.02 4.47 14.72
CA VAL A 173 7.79 3.96 14.10
C VAL A 173 6.80 5.10 13.87
N GLY A 174 6.34 5.28 12.63
CA GLY A 174 5.33 6.28 12.29
C GLY A 174 3.95 5.91 12.85
N VAL A 175 3.39 4.80 12.38
CA VAL A 175 2.08 4.30 12.84
C VAL A 175 2.20 2.83 13.20
N TYR A 176 1.80 2.48 14.42
CA TYR A 176 1.76 1.11 14.91
C TYR A 176 0.37 0.83 15.49
N GLY A 177 -0.20 -0.35 15.24
CA GLY A 177 -1.37 -0.80 16.00
C GLY A 177 -2.29 -1.76 15.26
N TRP A 178 -3.57 -1.74 15.64
CA TRP A 178 -4.54 -2.77 15.27
C TRP A 178 -5.75 -2.27 14.48
N SER A 179 -6.42 -3.23 13.85
CA SER A 179 -7.79 -3.15 13.33
C SER A 179 -7.98 -2.26 12.09
N TYR A 180 -8.38 -1.00 12.20
CA TYR A 180 -8.86 -0.21 11.05
C TYR A 180 -7.92 0.94 10.72
N PHE A 181 -7.46 0.98 9.48
CA PHE A 181 -6.54 2.01 8.99
C PHE A 181 -7.14 2.69 7.76
N ASN A 182 -7.26 4.02 7.83
CA ASN A 182 -7.58 4.86 6.67
C ASN A 182 -6.53 5.97 6.57
N VAL A 183 -5.64 5.83 5.59
CA VAL A 183 -4.50 6.73 5.39
C VAL A 183 -4.59 7.33 4.00
N ASN A 184 -4.74 8.65 3.94
CA ASN A 184 -4.93 9.35 2.68
C ASN A 184 -4.03 10.59 2.61
N ASN A 185 -3.38 10.76 1.45
CA ASN A 185 -2.54 11.91 1.15
C ASN A 185 -1.43 12.14 2.22
N CYS A 186 -0.84 11.07 2.75
CA CYS A 186 0.15 11.16 3.81
C CYS A 186 1.59 11.00 3.28
N TYR A 187 2.55 11.59 3.99
CA TYR A 187 3.96 11.59 3.62
C TYR A 187 4.83 10.96 4.72
N PHE A 188 5.48 9.84 4.41
CA PHE A 188 6.35 9.10 5.31
C PHE A 188 7.79 9.14 4.80
N LYS A 189 8.70 9.76 5.55
CA LYS A 189 10.11 9.91 5.15
C LYS A 189 11.08 9.54 6.27
N ASP A 190 12.16 8.84 5.94
CA ASP A 190 13.27 8.54 6.87
C ASP A 190 12.85 7.79 8.14
N ASN A 191 11.69 7.14 8.15
CA ASN A 191 11.28 6.36 9.32
C ASN A 191 11.99 5.01 9.30
N ASN A 192 12.33 4.46 10.47
CA ASN A 192 12.78 3.08 10.52
C ASN A 192 11.62 2.16 10.07
N THR A 193 10.43 2.33 10.64
CA THR A 193 9.19 1.76 10.08
C THR A 193 8.13 2.84 9.90
N ALA A 194 7.64 3.05 8.69
CA ALA A 194 6.60 4.04 8.44
C ALA A 194 5.23 3.57 8.97
N ILE A 195 4.77 2.38 8.57
CA ILE A 195 3.54 1.77 9.10
C ILE A 195 3.79 0.30 9.45
N PHE A 196 3.44 -0.08 10.68
CA PHE A 196 3.48 -1.45 11.19
C PHE A 196 2.07 -1.86 11.66
N ALA A 197 1.38 -2.69 10.88
CA ALA A 197 -0.06 -2.85 11.00
C ALA A 197 -0.48 -4.30 11.31
N TYR A 198 -1.34 -4.43 12.33
CA TYR A 198 -2.12 -5.63 12.65
C TYR A 198 -3.58 -5.41 12.25
N SER A 199 -3.83 -5.33 10.94
CA SER A 199 -5.09 -4.82 10.41
C SER A 199 -6.19 -5.87 10.29
N THR A 200 -7.41 -5.46 10.62
CA THR A 200 -8.66 -6.07 10.15
C THR A 200 -8.97 -5.57 8.74
N ALA A 201 -8.96 -4.23 8.56
CA ALA A 201 -9.12 -3.60 7.26
C ALA A 201 -8.12 -2.44 7.09
N PHE A 202 -7.59 -2.28 5.88
CA PHE A 202 -6.54 -1.30 5.60
C PHE A 202 -6.80 -0.59 4.27
N THR A 203 -6.92 0.74 4.32
CA THR A 203 -7.02 1.61 3.14
C THR A 203 -5.88 2.62 3.15
N LEU A 204 -5.09 2.64 2.08
CA LEU A 204 -3.97 3.56 1.90
C LEU A 204 -4.03 4.15 0.49
N THR A 205 -4.20 5.46 0.39
CA THR A 205 -4.35 6.14 -0.90
C THR A 205 -3.54 7.43 -1.00
N ASN A 206 -3.15 7.81 -2.21
CA ASN A 206 -2.50 9.10 -2.53
C ASN A 206 -1.26 9.40 -1.68
N SER A 207 -0.58 8.39 -1.14
CA SER A 207 0.43 8.55 -0.10
C SER A 207 1.83 8.23 -0.62
N THR A 208 2.84 8.77 0.04
CA THR A 208 4.23 8.70 -0.42
C THR A 208 5.14 8.24 0.70
N PHE A 209 5.95 7.22 0.43
CA PHE A 209 6.89 6.56 1.34
C PHE A 209 8.29 6.64 0.75
N ILE A 210 9.16 7.47 1.34
CA ILE A 210 10.50 7.75 0.81
C ILE A 210 11.57 7.45 1.86
N GLU A 211 12.63 6.74 1.48
CA GLU A 211 13.83 6.57 2.34
C GLU A 211 13.53 5.94 3.71
N ASN A 212 12.47 5.13 3.82
CA ASN A 212 12.18 4.39 5.05
C ASN A 212 12.92 3.04 5.03
N ALA A 213 13.32 2.50 6.19
CA ALA A 213 13.80 1.12 6.21
C ALA A 213 12.62 0.16 5.90
N SER A 214 11.41 0.45 6.35
CA SER A 214 10.20 -0.26 5.93
C SER A 214 9.05 0.73 5.66
N GLY A 215 8.44 0.65 4.48
CA GLY A 215 7.28 1.44 4.10
C GLY A 215 6.01 0.97 4.83
N VAL A 216 5.42 -0.14 4.38
CA VAL A 216 4.27 -0.76 5.03
C VAL A 216 4.58 -2.21 5.38
N VAL A 217 4.35 -2.58 6.62
CA VAL A 217 4.53 -3.95 7.12
C VAL A 217 3.21 -4.46 7.67
N PHE A 218 2.70 -5.53 7.06
CA PHE A 218 1.58 -6.31 7.61
C PHE A 218 2.12 -7.44 8.46
N ALA A 219 1.92 -7.34 9.77
CA ALA A 219 2.47 -8.29 10.74
C ALA A 219 1.61 -9.55 10.91
N SER A 220 0.42 -9.58 10.29
CA SER A 220 -0.51 -10.71 10.26
C SER A 220 -1.39 -10.65 9.01
N GLY A 221 -2.10 -11.74 8.72
CA GLY A 221 -3.16 -11.74 7.70
C GLY A 221 -4.28 -10.77 8.04
N LEU A 222 -4.77 -10.04 7.04
CA LEU A 222 -5.92 -9.16 7.14
C LEU A 222 -7.21 -9.98 7.12
N PHE A 223 -8.09 -9.66 8.07
CA PHE A 223 -9.34 -10.39 8.24
C PHE A 223 -10.44 -10.01 7.23
N ASP A 224 -10.53 -8.74 6.86
CA ASP A 224 -11.61 -8.22 6.01
C ASP A 224 -11.09 -7.83 4.62
N SER A 225 -10.36 -6.72 4.51
CA SER A 225 -9.87 -6.23 3.22
C SER A 225 -8.64 -5.34 3.30
N MET A 226 -7.83 -5.37 2.25
CA MET A 226 -6.75 -4.42 2.00
C MET A 226 -6.97 -3.68 0.66
N TYR A 227 -6.77 -2.37 0.67
CA TYR A 227 -6.78 -1.54 -0.54
C TYR A 227 -5.64 -0.51 -0.49
N ILE A 228 -4.66 -0.65 -1.38
CA ILE A 228 -3.54 0.28 -1.55
C ILE A 228 -3.59 0.81 -2.98
N ALA A 229 -3.79 2.12 -3.15
CA ALA A 229 -3.90 2.72 -4.48
C ALA A 229 -3.21 4.07 -4.60
N ASP A 230 -2.73 4.41 -5.79
CA ASP A 230 -2.19 5.73 -6.13
C ASP A 230 -1.06 6.18 -5.17
N CYS A 231 -0.20 5.24 -4.77
CA CYS A 231 0.89 5.48 -3.82
C CYS A 231 2.27 5.40 -4.46
N ILE A 232 3.25 6.08 -3.86
CA ILE A 232 4.65 6.03 -4.26
C ILE A 232 5.48 5.42 -3.12
N PHE A 233 6.24 4.37 -3.42
CA PHE A 233 7.24 3.77 -2.54
C PHE A 233 8.61 3.89 -3.19
N GLN A 234 9.45 4.79 -2.68
CA GLN A 234 10.74 5.10 -3.29
C GLN A 234 11.92 4.99 -2.31
N ASN A 235 13.03 4.40 -2.74
CA ASN A 235 14.28 4.34 -1.96
C ASN A 235 14.11 3.70 -0.57
N ASN A 236 13.14 2.81 -0.37
CA ASN A 236 12.96 2.11 0.89
C ASN A 236 13.79 0.80 0.89
N LEU A 237 14.22 0.30 2.06
CA LEU A 237 14.78 -1.06 2.09
C LEU A 237 13.68 -2.10 1.80
N SER A 238 12.46 -1.86 2.27
CA SER A 238 11.27 -2.59 1.84
C SER A 238 10.11 -1.63 1.59
N GLY A 239 9.49 -1.72 0.41
CA GLY A 239 8.29 -0.95 0.07
C GLY A 239 7.06 -1.48 0.82
N ILE A 240 6.56 -2.64 0.42
CA ILE A 240 5.39 -3.30 1.03
C ILE A 240 5.75 -4.74 1.41
N SER A 241 5.56 -5.07 2.70
CA SER A 241 5.86 -6.39 3.27
C SER A 241 4.59 -7.09 3.76
N GLY A 242 4.40 -8.34 3.33
CA GLY A 242 3.29 -9.20 3.74
C GLY A 242 1.89 -8.79 3.24
N PRO A 243 1.71 -8.11 2.09
CA PRO A 243 0.36 -7.72 1.64
C PRO A 243 -0.50 -8.94 1.34
N ASN A 244 -1.75 -8.92 1.79
CA ASN A 244 -2.64 -10.07 1.65
C ASN A 244 -4.12 -9.67 1.65
N ASN A 245 -4.99 -10.60 1.22
CA ASN A 245 -6.45 -10.48 1.22
C ASN A 245 -6.94 -9.11 0.72
N GLY A 246 -6.49 -8.71 -0.47
CA GLY A 246 -6.85 -7.42 -1.04
C GLY A 246 -6.03 -7.00 -2.24
N LEU A 247 -6.05 -5.70 -2.53
CA LEU A 247 -5.63 -5.14 -3.82
C LEU A 247 -4.57 -4.04 -3.66
N ILE A 248 -3.52 -4.12 -4.48
CA ILE A 248 -2.52 -3.08 -4.71
C ILE A 248 -2.62 -2.65 -6.18
N GLU A 249 -2.98 -1.38 -6.43
CA GLU A 249 -3.08 -0.86 -7.81
C GLU A 249 -2.58 0.56 -8.00
N ASN A 250 -2.21 0.90 -9.24
CA ASN A 250 -1.77 2.25 -9.64
C ASN A 250 -0.64 2.83 -8.76
N CYS A 251 0.17 1.96 -8.16
CA CYS A 251 1.30 2.36 -7.33
C CYS A 251 2.59 2.39 -8.15
N THR A 252 3.52 3.25 -7.72
CA THR A 252 4.90 3.28 -8.23
C THR A 252 5.86 2.80 -7.14
N LEU A 253 6.61 1.74 -7.41
CA LEU A 253 7.63 1.18 -6.55
C LEU A 253 9.00 1.32 -7.23
N LEU A 254 9.79 2.28 -6.75
CA LEU A 254 11.01 2.75 -7.41
C LEU A 254 12.23 2.66 -6.49
N ASP A 255 13.34 2.09 -6.99
CA ASP A 255 14.65 2.11 -6.29
C ASP A 255 14.62 1.54 -4.86
N ASN A 256 13.68 0.63 -4.54
CA ASN A 256 13.67 -0.04 -3.24
C ASN A 256 14.63 -1.24 -3.25
N ALA A 257 15.14 -1.67 -2.10
CA ALA A 257 15.83 -2.96 -2.08
C ALA A 257 14.84 -4.09 -2.41
N VAL A 258 13.66 -4.09 -1.79
CA VAL A 258 12.54 -4.93 -2.25
C VAL A 258 11.28 -4.09 -2.42
N GLY A 259 10.67 -4.13 -3.61
CA GLY A 259 9.42 -3.42 -3.90
C GLY A 259 8.25 -3.99 -3.09
N ILE A 260 7.81 -5.20 -3.45
CA ILE A 260 6.77 -5.95 -2.72
C ILE A 260 7.33 -7.32 -2.33
N GLN A 261 7.13 -7.74 -1.08
CA GLN A 261 7.55 -9.07 -0.62
C GLN A 261 6.51 -9.80 0.21
N GLY A 262 6.47 -11.11 0.04
CA GLY A 262 5.67 -12.02 0.87
C GLY A 262 4.17 -11.84 0.64
N SER A 263 3.74 -11.57 -0.59
CA SER A 263 2.32 -11.45 -0.90
C SER A 263 1.63 -12.82 -0.92
N TYR A 264 0.40 -12.90 -0.41
CA TYR A 264 -0.44 -14.09 -0.51
C TYR A 264 -1.92 -13.69 -0.54
N ASP A 265 -2.77 -14.43 -1.26
CA ASP A 265 -4.20 -14.11 -1.43
C ASP A 265 -4.42 -12.63 -1.83
N CYS A 266 -3.54 -12.09 -2.70
CA CYS A 266 -3.45 -10.65 -2.98
C CYS A 266 -3.46 -10.38 -4.49
N GLN A 267 -4.17 -9.34 -4.91
CA GLN A 267 -4.10 -8.81 -6.26
C GLN A 267 -3.10 -7.67 -6.33
N ILE A 268 -2.16 -7.76 -7.26
CA ILE A 268 -1.16 -6.72 -7.56
C ILE A 268 -1.31 -6.39 -9.04
N LYS A 269 -1.89 -5.23 -9.36
CA LYS A 269 -2.17 -4.87 -10.75
C LYS A 269 -1.95 -3.41 -11.12
N ASN A 270 -1.68 -3.12 -12.40
CA ASN A 270 -1.53 -1.75 -12.90
C ASN A 270 -0.45 -0.94 -12.16
N ASN A 271 0.59 -1.59 -11.63
CA ASN A 271 1.68 -0.92 -10.93
C ASN A 271 2.90 -0.74 -11.84
N VAL A 272 3.72 0.25 -11.50
CA VAL A 272 5.05 0.47 -12.09
C VAL A 272 6.09 0.09 -11.05
N ILE A 273 6.88 -0.94 -11.31
CA ILE A 273 7.85 -1.54 -10.39
C ILE A 273 9.22 -1.53 -11.07
N GLU A 274 10.05 -0.54 -10.76
CA GLU A 274 11.29 -0.30 -11.48
C GLU A 274 12.51 -0.03 -10.59
N TYR A 275 13.68 -0.42 -11.08
CA TYR A 275 14.99 -0.15 -10.48
C TYR A 275 15.18 -0.69 -9.04
N ASN A 276 14.32 -1.61 -8.60
CA ASN A 276 14.46 -2.25 -7.30
C ASN A 276 15.56 -3.33 -7.33
N GLU A 277 16.17 -3.68 -6.19
CA GLU A 277 17.06 -4.86 -6.15
C GLU A 277 16.26 -6.15 -6.42
N LEU A 278 15.03 -6.21 -5.90
CA LEU A 278 13.99 -7.16 -6.27
C LEU A 278 12.66 -6.43 -6.47
N GLY A 279 12.04 -6.58 -7.63
CA GLY A 279 10.75 -5.96 -7.94
C GLY A 279 9.63 -6.50 -7.05
N VAL A 280 9.35 -7.79 -7.18
CA VAL A 280 8.31 -8.47 -6.39
C VAL A 280 8.67 -9.90 -6.02
N ASP A 281 8.37 -10.30 -4.79
CA ASP A 281 8.36 -11.69 -4.31
C ASP A 281 6.92 -12.11 -3.95
N ILE A 282 6.32 -12.92 -4.81
CA ILE A 282 4.92 -13.37 -4.69
C ILE A 282 4.83 -14.80 -4.17
N SER A 283 3.73 -15.09 -3.47
CA SER A 283 3.41 -16.42 -2.98
C SER A 283 1.95 -16.80 -3.23
N VAL A 284 1.45 -17.74 -2.44
CA VAL A 284 0.17 -18.44 -2.55
C VAL A 284 -0.98 -17.55 -3.00
N HIS A 285 -1.66 -17.96 -4.08
CA HIS A 285 -2.86 -17.30 -4.61
C HIS A 285 -2.71 -15.79 -4.88
N THR A 286 -1.48 -15.30 -5.09
CA THR A 286 -1.28 -13.93 -5.57
C THR A 286 -1.65 -13.82 -7.04
N GLU A 287 -2.41 -12.79 -7.42
CA GLU A 287 -2.70 -12.42 -8.81
C GLU A 287 -1.85 -11.22 -9.20
N LEU A 288 -0.77 -11.45 -9.94
CA LEU A 288 0.11 -10.42 -10.48
C LEU A 288 -0.27 -10.15 -11.94
N THR A 289 -0.99 -9.06 -12.21
CA THR A 289 -1.52 -8.78 -13.56
C THR A 289 -1.36 -7.34 -14.04
N ASN A 290 -1.11 -7.12 -15.33
CA ASN A 290 -1.06 -5.76 -15.91
C ASN A 290 -0.03 -4.82 -15.25
N ASN A 291 1.10 -5.33 -14.74
CA ASN A 291 2.16 -4.51 -14.16
C ASN A 291 3.30 -4.27 -15.15
N GLN A 292 4.01 -3.16 -14.98
CA GLN A 292 5.30 -2.90 -15.61
C GLN A 292 6.40 -3.20 -14.58
N ILE A 293 7.15 -4.29 -14.77
CA ILE A 293 8.17 -4.79 -13.85
C ILE A 293 9.52 -4.77 -14.57
N ASN A 294 10.08 -3.56 -14.65
CA ASN A 294 11.15 -3.26 -15.58
C ASN A 294 12.43 -2.77 -14.91
N SER A 295 13.58 -3.06 -15.49
CA SER A 295 14.88 -2.51 -15.06
C SER A 295 15.25 -2.78 -13.59
N ASN A 296 14.66 -3.79 -12.94
CA ASN A 296 15.05 -4.22 -11.60
C ASN A 296 16.30 -5.10 -11.68
N MET A 297 17.04 -5.24 -10.58
CA MET A 297 18.12 -6.22 -10.54
C MET A 297 17.56 -7.65 -10.61
N GLY A 298 16.41 -7.94 -10.00
CA GLY A 298 15.58 -9.11 -10.26
C GLY A 298 14.11 -8.71 -10.39
N GLY A 299 13.40 -9.25 -11.38
CA GLY A 299 12.00 -8.89 -11.67
C GLY A 299 10.99 -9.51 -10.69
N VAL A 300 10.53 -10.72 -11.01
CA VAL A 300 9.54 -11.47 -10.24
C VAL A 300 10.19 -12.70 -9.63
N ARG A 301 10.05 -12.89 -8.31
CA ARG A 301 10.33 -14.16 -7.64
C ARG A 301 9.03 -14.80 -7.19
N ILE A 302 8.93 -16.11 -7.38
CA ILE A 302 7.81 -16.91 -6.89
C ILE A 302 8.33 -17.82 -5.78
N SER A 303 7.81 -17.67 -4.56
CA SER A 303 8.32 -18.33 -3.35
C SER A 303 7.21 -18.98 -2.51
N ASP A 304 7.61 -19.83 -1.55
CA ASP A 304 6.75 -20.38 -0.48
C ASP A 304 5.50 -21.16 -0.96
N ILE A 305 5.57 -21.76 -2.15
CA ILE A 305 4.51 -22.63 -2.69
C ILE A 305 5.00 -24.07 -2.74
N SER A 306 4.17 -25.00 -2.27
CA SER A 306 4.47 -26.44 -2.23
C SER A 306 3.47 -27.30 -3.03
N SER A 307 2.45 -26.67 -3.63
CA SER A 307 1.40 -27.34 -4.38
C SER A 307 0.91 -26.44 -5.51
N SER A 308 0.65 -27.03 -6.67
CA SER A 308 0.06 -26.36 -7.83
C SER A 308 -1.32 -25.78 -7.52
N ALA A 309 -2.10 -26.39 -6.61
CA ALA A 309 -3.42 -25.86 -6.20
C ALA A 309 -3.36 -24.46 -5.55
N ASN A 310 -2.17 -24.05 -5.08
CA ASN A 310 -1.93 -22.80 -4.39
C ASN A 310 -1.04 -21.84 -5.21
N ALA A 311 -0.84 -22.13 -6.49
CA ALA A 311 0.00 -21.31 -7.35
C ALA A 311 -0.53 -19.88 -7.48
N PRO A 312 0.36 -18.87 -7.54
CA PRO A 312 0.00 -17.54 -8.01
C PRO A 312 -0.33 -17.57 -9.50
N THR A 313 -1.08 -16.57 -9.91
CA THR A 313 -1.34 -16.23 -11.31
C THR A 313 -0.46 -15.05 -11.69
N VAL A 314 0.32 -15.19 -12.75
CA VAL A 314 1.18 -14.13 -13.29
C VAL A 314 0.87 -14.00 -14.77
N GLN A 315 0.15 -12.96 -15.16
CA GLN A 315 -0.42 -12.81 -16.50
C GLN A 315 -0.42 -11.35 -16.94
N ASP A 316 -0.33 -11.11 -18.24
CA ASP A 316 -0.49 -9.78 -18.85
C ASP A 316 0.47 -8.71 -18.28
N ASN A 317 1.62 -9.10 -17.73
CA ASN A 317 2.64 -8.15 -17.26
C ASN A 317 3.67 -7.87 -18.35
N GLU A 318 4.23 -6.67 -18.33
CA GLU A 318 5.48 -6.34 -18.99
C GLU A 318 6.63 -6.57 -17.99
N ILE A 319 7.50 -7.55 -18.26
CA ILE A 319 8.60 -7.95 -17.37
C ILE A 319 9.91 -7.88 -18.16
N CYS A 320 10.52 -6.71 -18.22
CA CYS A 320 11.52 -6.41 -19.23
C CYS A 320 12.79 -5.75 -18.66
N SER A 321 13.93 -6.04 -19.31
CA SER A 321 15.22 -5.41 -19.01
C SER A 321 15.68 -5.55 -17.55
N ASN A 322 15.20 -6.58 -16.83
CA ASN A 322 15.71 -6.89 -15.50
C ASN A 322 17.11 -7.52 -15.62
N ILE A 323 18.00 -7.25 -14.67
CA ILE A 323 19.45 -7.48 -14.85
C ILE A 323 19.84 -8.94 -14.65
N ASN A 324 19.38 -9.57 -13.57
CA ASN A 324 19.77 -10.94 -13.21
C ASN A 324 18.74 -11.96 -13.69
N PHE A 325 17.45 -11.64 -13.58
CA PHE A 325 16.34 -12.48 -14.04
C PHE A 325 15.07 -11.65 -14.21
N ASN A 326 14.21 -12.06 -15.14
CA ASN A 326 12.84 -11.61 -15.26
C ASN A 326 11.94 -12.39 -14.31
N VAL A 327 12.08 -13.72 -14.28
CA VAL A 327 11.35 -14.59 -13.35
C VAL A 327 12.28 -15.61 -12.72
N ASP A 328 12.23 -15.72 -11.39
CA ASP A 328 12.87 -16.76 -10.61
C ASP A 328 11.82 -17.67 -9.99
N ASN A 329 11.67 -18.89 -10.52
CA ASN A 329 10.85 -19.91 -9.89
C ASN A 329 11.61 -20.48 -8.69
N ASN A 330 11.39 -19.93 -7.51
CA ASN A 330 12.01 -20.40 -6.28
C ASN A 330 11.25 -21.57 -5.63
N THR A 331 10.56 -22.37 -6.44
CA THR A 331 9.75 -23.53 -6.02
C THR A 331 9.96 -24.70 -6.98
N ASN A 332 9.43 -25.87 -6.62
CA ASN A 332 9.43 -27.07 -7.48
C ASN A 332 8.14 -27.21 -8.33
N VAL A 333 7.28 -26.19 -8.36
CA VAL A 333 6.00 -26.21 -9.08
C VAL A 333 6.19 -25.63 -10.48
N ASN A 334 5.54 -26.23 -11.48
CA ASN A 334 5.55 -25.72 -12.85
C ASN A 334 4.56 -24.57 -13.01
N TYR A 335 4.98 -23.49 -13.69
CA TYR A 335 4.17 -22.30 -13.90
C TYR A 335 3.96 -22.00 -15.38
N SER A 336 2.74 -21.64 -15.72
CA SER A 336 2.40 -21.18 -17.06
C SER A 336 2.29 -19.67 -17.07
N LEU A 337 3.37 -19.00 -17.48
CA LEU A 337 3.49 -17.55 -17.54
C LEU A 337 3.14 -17.02 -18.94
N LEU A 338 2.17 -17.67 -19.59
CA LEU A 338 1.62 -17.18 -20.86
C LEU A 338 1.06 -15.78 -20.65
N THR A 339 0.90 -15.05 -21.77
CA THR A 339 0.41 -13.67 -21.86
C THR A 339 1.33 -12.58 -21.30
N ASN A 340 2.36 -12.91 -20.51
CA ASN A 340 3.37 -11.93 -20.10
C ASN A 340 4.33 -11.61 -21.26
N CYS A 341 4.71 -10.34 -21.38
CA CYS A 341 5.72 -9.89 -22.31
C CYS A 341 7.09 -9.79 -21.63
N PHE A 342 8.08 -10.52 -22.15
CA PHE A 342 9.46 -10.50 -21.65
C PHE A 342 10.42 -9.60 -22.47
N CYS A 343 9.88 -8.83 -23.43
CA CYS A 343 10.59 -7.95 -24.35
C CYS A 343 11.76 -8.57 -25.15
N GLY A 344 11.81 -9.90 -25.27
CA GLY A 344 12.71 -10.62 -26.16
C GLY A 344 12.01 -11.04 -27.45
N VAL A 345 12.74 -11.07 -28.57
CA VAL A 345 12.21 -11.50 -29.88
C VAL A 345 12.64 -12.91 -30.27
N ASP A 346 13.46 -13.57 -29.45
CA ASP A 346 13.88 -14.95 -29.64
C ASP A 346 13.88 -15.69 -28.31
N SER A 347 13.69 -17.02 -28.37
CA SER A 347 13.57 -17.84 -27.16
C SER A 347 14.86 -17.90 -26.36
N ALA A 348 16.03 -17.85 -27.00
CA ALA A 348 17.31 -18.01 -26.31
C ALA A 348 17.61 -16.80 -25.42
N THR A 349 17.24 -15.59 -25.84
CA THR A 349 17.39 -14.39 -25.01
C THR A 349 16.39 -14.34 -23.86
N ILE A 350 15.14 -14.76 -24.06
CA ILE A 350 14.16 -14.82 -22.97
C ILE A 350 14.56 -15.87 -21.93
N GLU A 351 14.97 -17.06 -22.38
CA GLU A 351 15.32 -18.19 -21.53
C GLU A 351 16.42 -17.87 -20.52
N GLN A 352 17.42 -17.05 -20.91
CA GLN A 352 18.51 -16.63 -20.01
C GLN A 352 18.06 -15.89 -18.75
N TYR A 353 16.83 -15.36 -18.75
CA TYR A 353 16.26 -14.58 -17.66
C TYR A 353 15.08 -15.28 -16.97
N LEU A 354 14.82 -16.55 -17.30
CA LEU A 354 13.80 -17.38 -16.65
C LEU A 354 14.49 -18.49 -15.87
N ILE A 355 14.70 -18.30 -14.57
CA ILE A 355 15.35 -19.31 -13.72
C ILE A 355 14.34 -20.40 -13.39
N ASP A 356 14.49 -21.57 -14.00
CA ASP A 356 13.57 -22.70 -13.86
C ASP A 356 14.29 -24.06 -13.79
N GLY A 357 13.55 -25.16 -13.95
CA GLY A 357 14.07 -26.54 -13.92
C GLY A 357 15.20 -26.86 -14.91
N TYR A 358 15.39 -26.09 -15.98
CA TYR A 358 16.52 -26.25 -16.91
C TYR A 358 17.81 -25.62 -16.39
N ASP A 359 17.73 -24.60 -15.53
CA ASP A 359 18.87 -23.97 -14.88
C ASP A 359 19.25 -24.67 -13.57
N ASP A 360 18.23 -25.08 -12.81
CA ASP A 360 18.37 -25.81 -11.56
C ASP A 360 17.31 -26.92 -11.48
N ILE A 361 17.76 -28.17 -11.48
CA ILE A 361 16.90 -29.36 -11.46
C ILE A 361 15.97 -29.47 -10.25
N THR A 362 16.15 -28.65 -9.22
CA THR A 362 15.27 -28.60 -8.05
C THR A 362 14.05 -27.67 -8.24
N LYS A 363 14.06 -26.84 -9.28
CA LYS A 363 13.00 -25.89 -9.61
C LYS A 363 11.99 -26.49 -10.58
N GLY A 364 10.77 -25.95 -10.56
CA GLY A 364 9.75 -26.29 -11.56
C GLY A 364 9.98 -25.55 -12.89
N LEU A 365 9.34 -26.00 -13.95
CA LEU A 365 9.45 -25.48 -15.31
C LEU A 365 8.54 -24.27 -15.57
N ILE A 366 8.93 -23.41 -16.51
CA ILE A 366 8.15 -22.24 -16.93
C ILE A 366 7.73 -22.36 -18.40
N ASN A 367 6.42 -22.28 -18.68
CA ASN A 367 5.88 -22.04 -20.01
C ASN A 367 5.79 -20.52 -20.24
N TYR A 368 6.10 -20.05 -21.45
CA TYR A 368 6.05 -18.62 -21.78
C TYR A 368 5.71 -18.37 -23.26
N GLN A 369 5.42 -17.10 -23.58
CA GLN A 369 5.20 -16.63 -24.94
C GLN A 369 6.24 -15.60 -25.34
N ILE A 370 6.53 -15.57 -26.63
CA ILE A 370 7.38 -14.59 -27.29
C ILE A 370 6.45 -13.61 -27.99
N PHE A 371 6.57 -12.34 -27.66
CA PHE A 371 5.81 -11.27 -28.27
C PHE A 371 6.64 -10.53 -29.31
N ASP A 372 5.97 -9.75 -30.16
CA ASP A 372 6.66 -8.70 -30.91
C ASP A 372 7.25 -7.63 -29.97
N SER A 373 8.07 -6.73 -30.51
CA SER A 373 8.70 -5.65 -29.72
C SER A 373 7.71 -4.64 -29.14
N SER A 374 6.43 -4.73 -29.48
CA SER A 374 5.37 -3.87 -28.95
C SER A 374 4.56 -4.55 -27.83
N CYS A 375 4.89 -5.79 -27.48
CA CYS A 375 4.15 -6.60 -26.50
C CYS A 375 2.67 -6.83 -26.83
N ASN A 376 2.25 -6.64 -28.10
CA ASN A 376 0.84 -6.70 -28.47
C ASN A 376 0.45 -7.99 -29.19
N ASN A 377 1.39 -8.62 -29.89
CA ASN A 377 1.11 -9.81 -30.68
C ASN A 377 2.03 -10.97 -30.28
N VAL A 378 1.44 -12.14 -30.03
CA VAL A 378 2.19 -13.37 -29.78
C VAL A 378 2.78 -13.89 -31.09
N PHE A 379 4.09 -14.08 -31.12
CA PHE A 379 4.82 -14.67 -32.23
C PHE A 379 4.96 -16.18 -32.08
N GLN A 380 5.31 -16.65 -30.88
CA GLN A 380 5.56 -18.07 -30.60
C GLN A 380 5.21 -18.41 -29.15
N THR A 381 4.74 -19.62 -28.92
CA THR A 381 4.55 -20.20 -27.58
C THR A 381 5.62 -21.26 -27.33
N VAL A 382 6.26 -21.22 -26.15
CA VAL A 382 7.21 -22.21 -25.68
C VAL A 382 6.58 -23.00 -24.54
N LEU A 383 6.30 -24.28 -24.79
CA LEU A 383 5.76 -25.21 -23.80
C LEU A 383 6.84 -26.20 -23.39
N LYS A 384 7.26 -26.11 -22.12
CA LYS A 384 8.18 -27.06 -21.47
C LYS A 384 7.43 -28.21 -20.78
N PHE A 385 6.13 -28.04 -20.51
CA PHE A 385 5.27 -29.04 -19.88
C PHE A 385 3.79 -28.86 -20.29
N ASN A 386 2.97 -29.93 -20.13
CA ASN A 386 1.60 -30.03 -20.68
C ASN A 386 0.45 -29.79 -19.66
N GLU A 387 0.71 -29.73 -18.34
CA GLU A 387 -0.30 -29.47 -17.29
C GLU A 387 0.21 -28.38 -16.31
N SER A 388 -0.54 -27.30 -16.09
CA SER A 388 -0.14 -26.17 -15.21
C SER A 388 -1.18 -25.83 -14.15
N ALA A 389 -0.67 -25.31 -13.04
CA ALA A 389 -1.32 -24.25 -12.28
C ALA A 389 -0.83 -22.86 -12.73
N GLY A 390 -1.59 -21.82 -12.39
CA GLY A 390 -1.41 -20.46 -12.92
C GLY A 390 -2.14 -20.21 -14.25
N LEU A 391 -2.89 -21.20 -14.73
CA LEU A 391 -3.95 -21.03 -15.72
C LEU A 391 -5.29 -21.20 -15.01
N ASP A 392 -5.80 -20.15 -14.38
CA ASP A 392 -7.26 -19.93 -14.46
C ASP A 392 -7.55 -19.37 -15.85
N ALA A 393 -7.30 -20.18 -16.87
CA ALA A 393 -8.15 -20.12 -18.05
C ALA A 393 -9.48 -20.65 -17.55
N SER A 394 -10.32 -19.76 -17.00
CA SER A 394 -11.65 -20.03 -16.45
C SER A 394 -12.15 -21.38 -16.93
N GLU A 395 -12.08 -22.41 -16.09
CA GLU A 395 -12.70 -23.69 -16.44
C GLU A 395 -14.20 -23.42 -16.49
N ILE A 396 -14.67 -23.00 -17.67
CA ILE A 396 -16.09 -23.02 -17.98
C ILE A 396 -16.45 -24.50 -17.87
N ASN A 397 -17.12 -24.88 -16.78
CA ASN A 397 -17.71 -26.19 -16.57
C ASN A 397 -18.81 -26.40 -17.62
N LEU A 398 -18.36 -26.67 -18.85
CA LEU A 398 -19.17 -26.78 -20.03
C LEU A 398 -19.25 -28.26 -20.36
N THR A 399 -20.43 -28.84 -20.38
CA THR A 399 -20.66 -30.18 -20.96
C THR A 399 -21.36 -30.02 -22.31
N CYS A 400 -21.23 -31.00 -23.20
CA CYS A 400 -21.86 -30.93 -24.52
C CYS A 400 -22.30 -32.31 -24.96
N SER A 401 -23.33 -32.38 -25.81
CA SER A 401 -23.76 -33.61 -26.45
C SER A 401 -22.61 -34.18 -27.28
N ASN A 402 -22.05 -35.31 -26.86
CA ASN A 402 -20.96 -35.99 -27.56
C ASN A 402 -21.07 -37.51 -27.32
N PRO A 403 -21.29 -38.33 -28.37
CA PRO A 403 -21.40 -37.97 -29.78
C PRO A 403 -22.65 -37.15 -30.12
N PHE A 404 -22.62 -36.44 -31.24
CA PHE A 404 -23.71 -35.59 -31.73
C PHE A 404 -24.07 -35.86 -33.19
N SER A 405 -25.29 -35.50 -33.61
CA SER A 405 -25.80 -35.76 -34.96
C SER A 405 -25.93 -34.45 -35.78
N ASN A 406 -27.14 -33.95 -35.96
CA ASN A 406 -27.41 -32.71 -36.70
C ASN A 406 -27.39 -31.46 -35.81
N GLU A 407 -27.43 -31.65 -34.49
CA GLU A 407 -27.40 -30.60 -33.48
C GLU A 407 -26.30 -30.90 -32.48
N LEU A 408 -25.55 -29.86 -32.09
CA LEU A 408 -24.59 -29.87 -30.99
C LEU A 408 -25.12 -28.96 -29.88
N VAL A 409 -25.38 -29.53 -28.71
CA VAL A 409 -25.99 -28.86 -27.56
C VAL A 409 -24.96 -28.73 -26.45
N PHE A 410 -24.85 -27.54 -25.86
CA PHE A 410 -24.02 -27.25 -24.71
C PHE A 410 -24.86 -27.12 -23.43
N HIS A 411 -24.30 -27.54 -22.30
CA HIS A 411 -24.86 -27.34 -20.97
C HIS A 411 -23.78 -26.68 -20.10
N ALA A 412 -24.07 -25.47 -19.62
CA ALA A 412 -23.18 -24.69 -18.77
C ALA A 412 -23.83 -24.41 -17.41
N GLU A 413 -23.04 -23.86 -16.48
CA GLU A 413 -23.55 -23.34 -15.21
C GLU A 413 -24.56 -22.19 -15.43
N LYS A 414 -25.33 -21.88 -14.39
CA LYS A 414 -26.37 -20.87 -14.44
C LYS A 414 -25.72 -19.52 -14.81
N ASP A 415 -26.27 -18.84 -15.82
CA ASP A 415 -25.84 -17.54 -16.36
C ASP A 415 -24.68 -17.56 -17.40
N PHE A 416 -24.28 -18.72 -17.93
CA PHE A 416 -23.36 -18.80 -19.07
C PHE A 416 -24.06 -19.29 -20.36
N GLU A 417 -24.17 -18.41 -21.36
CA GLU A 417 -24.76 -18.73 -22.67
C GLU A 417 -23.69 -18.87 -23.74
N VAL A 418 -23.64 -20.01 -24.40
CA VAL A 418 -22.79 -20.26 -25.57
C VAL A 418 -23.47 -19.73 -26.82
N SER A 419 -22.87 -18.68 -27.40
CA SER A 419 -23.35 -17.96 -28.58
C SER A 419 -22.50 -18.23 -29.83
N GLU A 420 -21.22 -18.59 -29.66
CA GLU A 420 -20.27 -18.80 -30.76
C GLU A 420 -19.25 -19.90 -30.42
N ILE A 421 -18.86 -20.70 -31.41
CA ILE A 421 -17.81 -21.73 -31.27
C ILE A 421 -16.90 -21.83 -32.50
N ILE A 422 -15.67 -22.29 -32.27
CA ILE A 422 -14.72 -22.67 -33.35
C ILE A 422 -14.40 -24.15 -33.24
N LEU A 423 -14.64 -24.89 -34.33
CA LEU A 423 -14.24 -26.29 -34.49
C LEU A 423 -13.11 -26.43 -35.52
N ILE A 424 -12.27 -27.45 -35.36
CA ILE A 424 -11.33 -27.90 -36.40
C ILE A 424 -11.54 -29.39 -36.66
N ASP A 425 -11.59 -29.81 -37.92
CA ASP A 425 -11.67 -31.24 -38.27
C ASP A 425 -10.28 -31.91 -38.29
N ALA A 426 -10.27 -33.24 -38.40
CA ALA A 426 -9.04 -34.03 -38.44
C ALA A 426 -8.09 -33.71 -39.61
N LEU A 427 -8.52 -32.92 -40.60
CA LEU A 427 -7.71 -32.46 -41.73
C LEU A 427 -7.23 -31.01 -41.55
N GLY A 428 -7.52 -30.40 -40.39
CA GLY A 428 -7.08 -29.04 -40.05
C GLY A 428 -8.00 -27.93 -40.59
N LYS A 429 -9.17 -28.26 -41.15
CA LYS A 429 -10.11 -27.24 -41.62
C LYS A 429 -10.94 -26.69 -40.47
N MET A 430 -10.98 -25.36 -40.36
CA MET A 430 -11.72 -24.65 -39.31
C MET A 430 -13.16 -24.33 -39.70
N TYR A 431 -14.05 -24.35 -38.71
CA TYR A 431 -15.47 -24.03 -38.82
C TYR A 431 -15.83 -23.05 -37.71
N HIS A 432 -16.35 -21.90 -38.11
CA HIS A 432 -16.84 -20.86 -37.20
C HIS A 432 -18.37 -20.91 -37.19
N LEU A 433 -18.96 -21.16 -36.02
CA LEU A 433 -20.39 -21.44 -35.89
C LEU A 433 -21.01 -20.50 -34.85
N VAL A 434 -22.22 -20.02 -35.14
CA VAL A 434 -23.01 -19.15 -34.26
C VAL A 434 -24.28 -19.90 -33.86
N ALA A 435 -24.70 -19.74 -32.61
CA ALA A 435 -25.83 -20.46 -32.06
C ALA A 435 -27.16 -19.98 -32.67
N ASN A 436 -28.06 -20.92 -32.99
CA ASN A 436 -29.39 -20.60 -33.51
C ASN A 436 -30.40 -20.31 -32.39
N GLN A 437 -30.16 -20.91 -31.22
CA GLN A 437 -30.85 -20.71 -29.94
C GLN A 437 -29.78 -20.85 -28.84
N SER A 438 -29.96 -20.24 -27.66
CA SER A 438 -28.95 -20.30 -26.58
C SER A 438 -28.44 -21.73 -26.40
N ASN A 439 -27.12 -21.92 -26.53
CA ASN A 439 -26.41 -23.20 -26.38
C ASN A 439 -26.63 -24.28 -27.47
N VAL A 440 -27.33 -23.99 -28.58
CA VAL A 440 -27.64 -24.98 -29.63
C VAL A 440 -27.08 -24.55 -30.99
N PHE A 441 -26.31 -25.45 -31.61
CA PHE A 441 -25.70 -25.25 -32.93
C PHE A 441 -26.23 -26.26 -33.94
N GLU A 442 -26.77 -25.75 -35.06
CA GLU A 442 -27.11 -26.59 -36.21
C GLU A 442 -25.85 -26.95 -36.99
N VAL A 443 -25.50 -28.23 -36.93
CA VAL A 443 -24.25 -28.76 -37.46
C VAL A 443 -24.49 -29.81 -38.54
N GLY A 444 -25.72 -29.93 -39.06
CA GLY A 444 -26.10 -30.90 -40.09
C GLY A 444 -25.17 -30.93 -41.31
N ASN A 445 -24.63 -29.79 -41.71
CA ASN A 445 -23.73 -29.64 -42.85
C ASN A 445 -22.29 -30.12 -42.61
N LEU A 446 -21.90 -30.37 -41.36
CA LEU A 446 -20.56 -30.90 -41.04
C LEU A 446 -20.44 -32.37 -41.47
N PRO A 447 -19.34 -32.81 -42.11
CA PRO A 447 -19.07 -34.22 -42.35
C PRO A 447 -19.05 -35.06 -41.06
N LYS A 448 -19.42 -36.34 -41.13
CA LYS A 448 -19.23 -37.28 -40.01
C LYS A 448 -17.73 -37.45 -39.72
N GLY A 449 -17.35 -37.48 -38.45
CA GLY A 449 -15.93 -37.56 -38.07
C GLY A 449 -15.61 -36.94 -36.72
N MET A 450 -14.31 -36.85 -36.44
CA MET A 450 -13.76 -36.23 -35.24
C MET A 450 -13.52 -34.74 -35.46
N TYR A 451 -13.89 -33.93 -34.47
CA TYR A 451 -13.66 -32.50 -34.41
C TYR A 451 -12.98 -32.15 -33.08
N ILE A 452 -12.17 -31.09 -33.08
CA ILE A 452 -11.65 -30.46 -31.87
C ILE A 452 -12.33 -29.10 -31.75
N LEU A 453 -13.03 -28.88 -30.63
CA LEU A 453 -13.50 -27.56 -30.22
C LEU A 453 -12.28 -26.76 -29.74
N LEU A 454 -12.05 -25.59 -30.32
CA LEU A 454 -10.92 -24.70 -30.06
C LEU A 454 -11.29 -23.45 -29.25
N SER A 455 -12.54 -22.98 -29.39
CA SER A 455 -13.03 -21.85 -28.60
C SER A 455 -14.55 -21.86 -28.45
N VAL A 456 -15.01 -21.20 -27.38
CA VAL A 456 -16.41 -20.94 -27.02
C VAL A 456 -16.51 -19.47 -26.61
N ASN A 457 -17.34 -18.66 -27.27
CA ASN A 457 -17.45 -17.22 -27.01
C ASN A 457 -16.09 -16.51 -26.88
N GLN A 458 -15.15 -16.80 -27.78
CA GLN A 458 -13.78 -16.27 -27.76
C GLN A 458 -12.87 -16.76 -26.61
N HIS A 459 -13.38 -17.56 -25.67
CA HIS A 459 -12.56 -18.27 -24.69
C HIS A 459 -11.95 -19.53 -25.32
N SER A 460 -10.64 -19.70 -25.19
CA SER A 460 -9.95 -20.90 -25.66
C SER A 460 -10.33 -22.13 -24.83
N ILE A 461 -10.73 -23.21 -25.49
CA ILE A 461 -11.04 -24.50 -24.88
C ILE A 461 -10.56 -25.60 -25.82
N GLN A 462 -10.15 -26.76 -25.30
CA GLN A 462 -9.80 -27.90 -26.13
C GLN A 462 -10.64 -29.13 -25.76
N ARG A 463 -11.55 -29.53 -26.65
CA ARG A 463 -12.38 -30.73 -26.44
C ARG A 463 -12.62 -31.52 -27.72
N THR A 464 -12.44 -32.83 -27.65
CA THR A 464 -12.74 -33.74 -28.77
C THR A 464 -14.23 -34.03 -28.86
N LEU A 465 -14.82 -33.84 -30.04
CA LEU A 465 -16.21 -34.12 -30.36
C LEU A 465 -16.31 -35.14 -31.51
N ILE A 466 -17.34 -35.99 -31.47
CA ILE A 466 -17.58 -37.03 -32.49
C ILE A 466 -18.94 -36.77 -33.13
N LYS A 467 -18.93 -36.47 -34.44
CA LYS A 467 -20.14 -36.40 -35.25
C LYS A 467 -20.48 -37.76 -35.85
N ILE A 468 -21.67 -38.28 -35.55
CA ILE A 468 -22.17 -39.60 -35.99
C ILE A 468 -23.16 -39.56 -37.17
#